data_AF-A0A3B3ZWM1-F1
#
_entry.id   AF-A0A3B3ZWM1-F1
#
_cell.length_a   1.000
_cell.length_b   1.000
_cell.length_c   1.000
_cell.angle_alpha   90.00
_cell.angle_beta   90.00
_cell.angle_gamma   90.00
#
_symmetry.space_group_name_H-M   'P 1'
#
loop_
_entity.id
_entity.type
_entity.pdbx_description
1 polymer ?
#
loop_
_entity_poly.entity_id
_entity_poly.type
_entity_poly.pdbx_seq_one_letter_code
_entity_poly.pdbx_strand_id
1 'polypeptide(L)'
;MDFNVKKLASGAGLFFTRAVQYTEEKLGQAERTELDAHFENLMSRADCTKNWTEKIYRQTEVLLQPNPSARIEEFLYEKLDRKAPCRVTNAELLGQYMEDAAREFGISLFDPRWAILVQPAA
;
A
#
# COMPACT_ATOMS: atom_id res chain seq x y z
N MET A 1 -74.34 16.56 4.34
CA MET A 1 -73.17 17.45 4.54
C MET A 1 -72.08 16.95 3.60
N ASP A 2 -72.07 17.42 2.35
CA ASP A 2 -71.06 16.99 1.38
C ASP A 2 -69.73 17.65 1.71
N PHE A 3 -68.88 16.90 2.41
CA PHE A 3 -67.54 17.32 2.76
C PHE A 3 -66.73 17.45 1.45
N ASN A 4 -66.46 18.69 1.05
CA ASN A 4 -65.83 19.02 -0.22
C ASN A 4 -64.30 18.77 -0.14
N VAL A 5 -63.92 17.49 -0.12
CA VAL A 5 -62.52 17.01 -0.11
C VAL A 5 -61.73 17.64 -1.27
N LYS A 6 -62.38 17.90 -2.41
CA LYS A 6 -61.75 18.53 -3.58
C LYS A 6 -61.29 19.96 -3.30
N LYS A 7 -62.07 20.74 -2.54
CA LYS A 7 -61.71 22.14 -2.17
C LYS A 7 -60.63 22.20 -1.07
N LEU A 8 -60.61 21.21 -0.18
CA LEU A 8 -59.56 21.06 0.83
C LEU A 8 -58.22 20.62 0.18
N ALA A 9 -58.28 19.66 -0.73
CA ALA A 9 -57.11 19.19 -1.48
C ALA A 9 -56.52 20.27 -2.40
N SER A 10 -57.37 21.06 -3.07
CA SER A 10 -56.90 22.18 -3.91
C SER A 10 -56.27 23.30 -3.08
N GLY A 11 -56.82 23.58 -1.89
CA GLY A 11 -56.25 24.55 -0.94
C GLY A 11 -54.90 24.09 -0.39
N ALA A 12 -54.81 22.84 0.06
CA ALA A 12 -53.58 22.25 0.58
C ALA A 12 -52.46 22.16 -0.48
N GLY A 13 -52.81 21.88 -1.75
CA GLY A 13 -51.85 21.87 -2.86
C GLY A 13 -51.19 23.24 -3.08
N LEU A 14 -51.96 24.33 -3.03
CA LEU A 14 -51.44 25.70 -3.13
C LEU A 14 -50.53 26.07 -1.95
N PHE A 15 -50.86 25.63 -0.73
CA PHE A 15 -49.99 25.83 0.44
C PHE A 15 -48.69 25.03 0.32
N PHE A 16 -48.75 23.79 -0.18
CA PHE A 16 -47.56 22.98 -0.43
C PHE A 16 -46.65 23.60 -1.50
N THR A 17 -47.20 24.05 -2.63
CA THR A 17 -46.42 24.72 -3.68
C THR A 17 -45.77 26.00 -3.17
N ARG A 18 -46.49 26.80 -2.37
CA ARG A 18 -45.94 28.02 -1.76
C ARG A 18 -44.87 27.71 -0.71
N ALA A 19 -45.02 26.64 0.06
CA ALA A 19 -44.00 26.21 1.02
C ALA A 19 -42.74 25.71 0.32
N VAL A 20 -42.89 24.92 -0.76
CA VAL A 20 -41.77 24.46 -1.59
C VAL A 20 -41.06 25.64 -2.24
N GLN A 21 -41.78 26.59 -2.82
CA GLN A 21 -41.19 27.82 -3.36
C GLN A 21 -40.49 28.67 -2.29
N TYR A 22 -41.10 28.82 -1.11
CA TYR A 22 -40.47 29.55 -0.01
C TYR A 22 -39.18 28.85 0.46
N THR A 23 -39.16 27.50 0.47
CA THR A 23 -37.93 26.76 0.73
C THR A 23 -36.94 26.89 -0.42
N GLU A 24 -37.34 26.89 -1.69
CA GLU A 24 -36.43 27.08 -2.82
C GLU A 24 -35.83 28.49 -2.88
N GLU A 25 -36.57 29.53 -2.45
CA GLU A 25 -36.09 30.91 -2.41
C GLU A 25 -35.21 31.22 -1.19
N LYS A 26 -35.47 30.57 -0.04
CA LYS A 26 -34.69 30.76 1.20
C LYS A 26 -33.52 29.78 1.32
N LEU A 27 -33.71 28.58 0.84
CA LEU A 27 -32.71 27.54 0.64
C LEU A 27 -32.29 27.61 -0.83
N GLY A 28 -31.89 28.81 -1.26
CA GLY A 28 -31.52 29.13 -2.64
C GLY A 28 -30.77 27.96 -3.25
N GLN A 29 -31.17 27.57 -4.48
CA GLN A 29 -30.51 26.53 -5.31
C GLN A 29 -29.10 26.38 -4.81
N ALA A 30 -28.86 25.34 -4.02
CA ALA A 30 -27.53 25.09 -3.50
C ALA A 30 -26.74 24.72 -4.75
N GLU A 31 -26.19 25.74 -5.41
CA GLU A 31 -25.28 25.59 -6.52
C GLU A 31 -24.29 24.57 -6.02
N ARG A 32 -24.28 23.42 -6.70
CA ARG A 32 -23.35 22.33 -6.46
C ARG A 32 -22.01 23.00 -6.21
N THR A 33 -21.45 22.89 -5.01
CA THR A 33 -20.17 23.50 -4.69
C THR A 33 -19.22 23.12 -5.81
N GLU A 34 -18.93 24.06 -6.70
CA GLU A 34 -18.02 23.83 -7.81
C GLU A 34 -16.67 23.70 -7.14
N LEU A 35 -16.22 22.46 -7.01
CA LEU A 35 -14.84 22.17 -6.66
C LEU A 35 -14.03 22.81 -7.78
N ASP A 36 -13.35 23.91 -7.44
CA ASP A 36 -12.46 24.63 -8.34
C ASP A 36 -11.61 23.60 -9.10
N ALA A 37 -11.48 23.76 -10.42
CA ALA A 37 -10.72 22.85 -11.27
C ALA A 37 -9.29 22.61 -10.75
N HIS A 38 -8.73 23.60 -10.04
CA HIS A 38 -7.47 23.46 -9.34
C HIS A 38 -7.52 22.43 -8.19
N PHE A 39 -8.58 22.43 -7.40
CA PHE A 39 -8.76 21.50 -6.29
C PHE A 39 -9.02 20.06 -6.77
N GLU A 40 -9.83 19.87 -7.81
CA GLU A 40 -10.01 18.55 -8.46
C GLU A 40 -8.69 17.99 -8.99
N ASN A 41 -7.86 18.84 -9.61
CA ASN A 41 -6.53 18.44 -10.07
C ASN A 41 -5.63 18.05 -8.89
N LEU A 42 -5.63 18.86 -7.82
CA LEU A 42 -4.83 18.58 -6.63
C LEU A 42 -5.24 17.26 -5.97
N MET A 43 -6.55 17.00 -5.87
CA MET A 43 -7.10 15.76 -5.30
C MET A 43 -6.71 14.55 -6.15
N SER A 44 -6.92 14.63 -7.47
CA SER A 44 -6.50 13.57 -8.41
C SER A 44 -5.01 13.26 -8.33
N ARG A 45 -4.17 14.29 -8.22
CA ARG A 45 -2.73 14.13 -8.01
C ARG A 45 -2.41 13.48 -6.67
N ALA A 46 -3.07 13.91 -5.58
CA ALA A 46 -2.85 13.34 -4.26
C ALA A 46 -3.19 11.84 -4.23
N ASP A 47 -4.32 11.45 -4.81
CA ASP A 47 -4.73 10.04 -4.91
C ASP A 47 -3.77 9.23 -5.77
N CYS A 48 -3.36 9.78 -6.92
CA CYS A 48 -2.39 9.16 -7.81
C CYS A 48 -1.05 8.94 -7.08
N THR A 49 -0.52 9.98 -6.43
CA THR A 49 0.72 9.91 -5.66
C THR A 49 0.62 8.86 -4.55
N LYS A 50 -0.42 8.89 -3.72
CA LYS A 50 -0.61 7.90 -2.66
C LYS A 50 -0.60 6.47 -3.20
N ASN A 51 -1.40 6.21 -4.24
CA ASN A 51 -1.54 4.88 -4.83
C ASN A 51 -0.20 4.38 -5.40
N TRP A 52 0.54 5.22 -6.12
CA TRP A 52 1.83 4.84 -6.67
C TRP A 52 2.90 4.68 -5.60
N THR A 53 2.93 5.55 -4.60
CA THR A 53 3.86 5.42 -3.46
C THR A 53 3.63 4.10 -2.72
N GLU A 54 2.37 3.75 -2.40
CA GLU A 54 2.05 2.48 -1.74
C GLU A 54 2.43 1.27 -2.60
N LYS A 55 2.18 1.33 -3.92
CA LYS A 55 2.55 0.26 -4.85
C LYS A 55 4.07 0.07 -4.93
N ILE A 56 4.82 1.15 -5.11
CA ILE A 56 6.29 1.10 -5.20
C ILE A 56 6.85 0.54 -3.90
N TYR A 57 6.41 1.06 -2.75
CA TYR A 57 6.83 0.57 -1.43
C TYR A 57 6.61 -0.94 -1.29
N ARG A 58 5.39 -1.43 -1.56
CA ARG A 58 5.08 -2.87 -1.47
C ARG A 58 5.92 -3.72 -2.43
N GLN A 59 6.21 -3.25 -3.64
CA GLN A 59 7.06 -3.98 -4.58
C GLN A 59 8.53 -3.99 -4.14
N THR A 60 9.03 -2.89 -3.59
CA THR A 60 10.37 -2.83 -3.01
C THR A 60 10.51 -3.82 -1.84
N GLU A 61 9.50 -3.96 -0.98
CA GLU A 61 9.50 -4.98 0.08
C GLU A 61 9.59 -6.41 -0.47
N VAL A 62 8.89 -6.72 -1.56
CA VAL A 62 8.98 -8.04 -2.23
C VAL A 62 10.41 -8.29 -2.73
N LEU A 63 11.06 -7.28 -3.31
CA LEU A 63 12.41 -7.39 -3.83
C LEU A 63 13.45 -7.58 -2.72
N LEU A 64 13.31 -6.84 -1.61
CA LEU A 64 14.23 -6.92 -0.48
C LEU A 64 14.05 -8.21 0.31
N GLN A 65 12.80 -8.62 0.55
CA GLN A 65 12.46 -9.83 1.29
C GLN A 65 11.44 -10.68 0.51
N PRO A 66 11.89 -11.52 -0.43
CA PRO A 66 10.99 -12.29 -1.29
C PRO A 66 10.15 -13.32 -0.53
N ASN A 67 10.62 -13.75 0.65
CA ASN A 67 9.90 -14.71 1.48
C ASN A 67 8.65 -14.05 2.14
N PRO A 68 7.42 -14.51 1.81
CA PRO A 68 6.19 -13.93 2.33
C PRO A 68 6.03 -14.09 3.85
N SER A 69 6.42 -15.23 4.42
CA SER A 69 6.33 -15.47 5.87
C SER A 69 7.22 -14.48 6.63
N ALA A 70 8.40 -14.24 6.09
CA ALA A 70 9.39 -13.36 6.70
C ALA A 70 8.94 -11.89 6.69
N ARG A 71 8.24 -11.46 5.63
CA ARG A 71 7.63 -10.12 5.54
C ARG A 71 6.50 -9.91 6.54
N ILE A 72 5.61 -10.90 6.70
CA ILE A 72 4.50 -10.80 7.67
C ILE A 72 5.04 -10.69 9.09
N GLU A 73 6.06 -11.48 9.42
CA GLU A 73 6.71 -11.41 10.72
C GLU A 73 7.36 -10.03 10.96
N GLU A 74 8.12 -9.48 10.00
CA GLU A 74 8.68 -8.12 10.10
C GLU A 74 7.61 -7.06 10.30
N PHE A 75 6.53 -7.13 9.53
CA PHE A 75 5.38 -6.24 9.69
C PHE A 75 4.79 -6.32 11.10
N LEU A 76 4.64 -7.52 11.67
CA LEU A 76 4.15 -7.69 13.03
C LEU A 76 5.10 -7.09 14.07
N TYR A 77 6.41 -7.29 13.93
CA TYR A 77 7.41 -6.71 14.82
C TYR A 77 7.41 -5.18 14.75
N GLU A 78 7.31 -4.60 13.55
CA GLU A 78 7.19 -3.15 13.36
C GLU A 78 5.93 -2.59 14.03
N LYS A 79 4.77 -3.25 13.87
CA LYS A 79 3.52 -2.82 14.51
C LYS A 79 3.52 -2.96 16.03
N LEU A 80 4.32 -3.87 16.57
CA LEU A 80 4.47 -4.07 18.02
C LEU A 80 5.60 -3.22 18.63
N ASP A 81 6.26 -2.38 17.83
CA ASP A 81 7.44 -1.58 18.21
C ASP A 81 8.55 -2.44 18.85
N ARG A 82 8.74 -3.63 18.29
CA ARG A 82 9.74 -4.62 18.72
C ARG A 82 10.76 -4.81 17.62
N LYS A 83 12.01 -5.09 18.00
CA LYS A 83 13.04 -5.44 17.02
C LYS A 83 12.74 -6.80 16.40
N ALA A 84 12.65 -6.84 15.07
CA ALA A 84 12.62 -8.10 14.34
C ALA A 84 13.92 -8.88 14.58
N PRO A 85 13.86 -10.22 14.68
CA PRO A 85 15.06 -11.03 14.81
C PRO A 85 15.95 -10.87 13.57
N CYS A 86 17.25 -10.68 13.77
CA CYS A 86 18.22 -10.71 12.68
C CYS A 86 18.23 -12.10 12.04
N ARG A 87 17.85 -12.18 10.78
CA ARG A 87 17.84 -13.43 10.02
C ARG A 87 19.17 -13.64 9.32
N VAL A 88 19.60 -14.90 9.27
CA VAL A 88 20.75 -15.31 8.45
C VAL A 88 20.40 -15.07 6.99
N THR A 89 21.22 -14.28 6.31
CA THR A 89 21.09 -13.97 4.89
C THR A 89 21.51 -15.17 4.03
N ASN A 90 21.05 -15.21 2.78
CA ASN A 90 21.45 -16.27 1.85
C ASN A 90 22.97 -16.33 1.65
N ALA A 91 23.65 -15.18 1.72
CA ALA A 91 25.11 -15.10 1.61
C ALA A 91 25.81 -15.68 2.85
N GLU A 92 25.31 -15.40 4.04
CA GLU A 92 25.84 -15.98 5.29
C GLU A 92 25.62 -17.50 5.33
N LEU A 93 24.44 -17.98 4.92
CA LEU A 93 24.15 -19.40 4.82
C LEU A 93 25.10 -20.11 3.83
N LEU A 94 25.32 -19.50 2.65
CA LEU A 94 26.28 -20.01 1.69
C LEU A 94 27.70 -20.04 2.27
N GLY A 95 28.11 -18.97 2.95
CA GLY A 95 29.42 -18.88 3.61
C GLY A 95 29.63 -19.99 4.63
N GLN A 96 28.62 -20.28 5.47
CA GLN A 96 28.66 -21.39 6.43
C GLN A 96 28.88 -22.73 5.72
N TYR A 97 28.12 -23.02 4.66
CA TYR A 97 28.32 -24.26 3.89
C TYR A 97 29.71 -24.33 3.24
N MET A 98 30.24 -23.20 2.75
CA MET A 98 31.59 -23.15 2.19
C MET A 98 32.67 -23.40 3.24
N GLU A 99 32.52 -22.85 4.45
CA GLU A 99 33.42 -23.10 5.57
C GLU A 99 33.38 -24.55 6.03
N ASP A 100 32.17 -25.12 6.16
CA ASP A 100 31.98 -26.51 6.53
C ASP A 100 32.57 -27.46 5.48
N ALA A 101 32.34 -27.18 4.18
CA ALA A 101 32.94 -27.92 3.09
C ALA A 101 34.47 -27.81 3.09
N ALA A 102 35.04 -26.62 3.32
CA ALA A 102 36.49 -26.43 3.42
C ALA A 102 37.10 -27.24 4.58
N ARG A 103 36.38 -27.31 5.71
CA ARG A 103 36.78 -28.11 6.88
C ARG A 103 36.77 -29.60 6.58
N GLU A 104 35.78 -30.08 5.85
CA GLU A 104 35.63 -31.50 5.48
C GLU A 104 36.59 -31.93 4.36
N PHE A 105 36.81 -31.08 3.36
CA PHE A 105 37.81 -31.31 2.31
C PHE A 105 39.24 -31.41 2.87
N GLY A 106 39.53 -30.66 3.94
CA GLY A 106 40.84 -30.62 4.57
C GLY A 106 41.96 -30.21 3.60
N ILE A 107 43.22 -30.28 4.07
CA ILE A 107 44.41 -30.07 3.23
C ILE A 107 44.69 -31.31 2.35
N SER A 108 43.99 -32.43 2.56
CA SER A 108 44.22 -33.70 1.86
C SER A 108 43.90 -33.69 0.36
N LEU A 109 43.20 -32.67 -0.15
CA LEU A 109 43.00 -32.45 -1.59
C LEU A 109 44.15 -31.70 -2.27
N PHE A 110 45.15 -31.21 -1.51
CA PHE A 110 46.44 -30.79 -2.09
C PHE A 110 47.23 -32.03 -2.48
N ASP A 111 46.81 -32.70 -3.58
CA ASP A 111 47.74 -33.57 -4.30
C ASP A 111 48.86 -32.66 -4.85
N PRO A 112 50.12 -32.87 -4.46
CA PRO A 112 51.25 -32.04 -4.87
C PRO A 112 51.45 -31.97 -6.39
N ARG A 113 50.78 -32.83 -7.17
CA ARG A 113 50.73 -32.71 -8.64
C ARG A 113 50.01 -31.45 -9.13
N TRP A 114 49.04 -30.93 -8.39
CA TRP A 114 48.33 -29.69 -8.74
C TRP A 114 49.04 -28.42 -8.25
N ALA A 115 50.01 -28.55 -7.33
CA ALA A 115 50.82 -27.43 -6.86
C ALA A 115 51.72 -26.82 -7.96
N ILE A 116 51.99 -27.57 -9.03
CA ILE A 116 52.78 -27.11 -10.19
C ILE A 116 51.98 -26.12 -11.05
N LEU A 117 50.64 -26.15 -10.99
CA LEU A 117 49.77 -25.28 -11.78
C LEU A 117 49.44 -23.94 -11.10
N VAL A 118 49.86 -23.74 -9.85
CA VAL A 118 49.58 -22.53 -9.05
C VAL A 118 50.89 -21.85 -8.62
N GLN A 119 51.91 -21.84 -9.48
CA GLN A 119 53.01 -20.90 -9.32
C GLN A 119 52.65 -19.57 -9.97
N PRO A 120 52.81 -18.43 -9.26
CA PRO A 120 52.69 -17.12 -9.89
C PRO A 120 53.86 -16.97 -10.85
N ALA A 121 53.56 -16.65 -12.12
CA ALA A 121 54.56 -16.20 -13.07
C ALA A 121 55.24 -14.95 -12.49
N ALA A 122 56.54 -15.07 -12.21
CA ALA A 122 57.41 -13.96 -11.86
C ALA A 122 57.65 -13.04 -13.05
#